data_AF-A0A7C4BL56-F1
#
_entry.id   AF-A0A7C4BL56-F1
#
_cell.length_a   1.000
_cell.length_b   1.000
_cell.length_c   1.000
_cell.angle_alpha   90.00
_cell.angle_beta   90.00
_cell.angle_gamma   90.00
#
_symmetry.space_group_name_H-M   'P 1'
#
loop_
_entity.id
_entity.type
_entity.pdbx_description
1 polymer ?
#
loop_
_entity_poly.entity_id
_entity_poly.type
_entity_poly.pdbx_seq_one_letter_code
_entity_poly.pdbx_strand_id
1 'polypeptide(L)'
;MFRSHQSGQRKYNIQLLCLFLVLSILYGCGAGIKDRFIEMKDVTLERVKVFLVDLPLVGRWVKLHPKPSSLYQRVAESIQTLKSKGAEKYLPDEFAKLEKEWNIAKKIYSEKLYLRAEKKLKALDKKAKELNERLEKTLSALRYSAIQKYKEREAELHARLKSLSEDDALKVKVYLFYLNTLIEQGRFEEFEKELAKAPF
;
A
#
# COMPACT_ATOMS: atom_id res chain seq x y z
N MET A 1 -1.96 6.12 72.30
CA MET A 1 -3.03 6.03 71.28
C MET A 1 -2.37 6.09 69.89
N PHE A 2 -2.38 4.94 69.21
CA PHE A 2 -2.19 4.68 67.76
C PHE A 2 -1.30 5.63 66.93
N ARG A 3 -0.01 5.32 66.75
CA ARG A 3 0.76 5.87 65.61
C ARG A 3 1.93 5.04 65.07
N SER A 4 2.31 3.92 65.70
CA SER A 4 3.48 3.14 65.25
C SER A 4 3.16 1.98 64.29
N HIS A 5 1.89 1.59 64.10
CA HIS A 5 1.56 0.41 63.29
C HIS A 5 1.34 0.67 61.79
N GLN A 6 1.15 1.91 61.35
CA GLN A 6 0.82 2.23 59.95
C GLN A 6 2.03 2.35 59.01
N SER A 7 3.25 2.56 59.52
CA SER A 7 4.44 2.80 58.68
C SER A 7 5.02 1.50 58.08
N GLY A 8 4.93 0.38 58.80
CA GLY A 8 5.36 -0.94 58.33
C GLY A 8 4.47 -1.51 57.23
N GLN A 9 3.14 -1.38 57.38
CA GLN A 9 2.17 -1.85 56.39
C GLN A 9 2.28 -1.11 55.05
N ARG A 10 2.53 0.21 55.05
CA ARG A 10 2.75 0.97 53.81
C ARG A 10 4.00 0.52 53.05
N LYS A 11 5.12 0.27 53.75
CA LYS A 11 6.36 -0.22 53.12
C LYS A 11 6.17 -1.63 52.55
N TYR A 12 5.48 -2.51 53.27
CA TYR A 12 5.17 -3.86 52.81
C TYR A 12 4.24 -3.85 51.59
N ASN A 13 3.21 -2.99 51.60
CA ASN A 13 2.29 -2.84 50.47
C ASN A 13 3.00 -2.27 49.24
N ILE A 14 3.90 -1.29 49.40
CA ILE A 14 4.70 -0.77 48.27
C ILE A 14 5.64 -1.84 47.72
N GLN A 15 6.31 -2.61 48.58
CA GLN A 15 7.15 -3.73 48.15
C GLN A 15 6.34 -4.80 47.42
N LEU A 16 5.15 -5.16 47.92
CA LEU A 16 4.26 -6.13 47.29
C LEU A 16 3.74 -5.62 45.94
N LEU A 17 3.43 -4.32 45.83
CA LEU A 17 2.94 -3.68 44.61
C LEU A 17 4.07 -3.55 43.58
N CYS A 18 5.31 -3.28 44.01
CA CYS A 18 6.49 -3.36 43.16
C CYS A 18 6.76 -4.79 42.69
N LEU A 19 6.64 -5.79 43.58
CA LEU A 19 6.77 -7.20 43.22
C LEU A 19 5.68 -7.63 42.24
N PHE A 20 4.44 -7.20 42.46
CA PHE A 20 3.30 -7.47 41.58
C PHE A 20 3.45 -6.75 40.24
N LEU A 21 4.00 -5.53 40.20
CA LEU A 21 4.32 -4.82 38.96
C LEU A 21 5.44 -5.51 38.20
N VAL A 22 6.52 -5.93 38.87
CA VAL A 22 7.63 -6.67 38.27
C VAL A 22 7.16 -8.03 37.76
N LEU A 23 6.34 -8.75 38.54
CA LEU A 23 5.70 -10.00 38.13
C LEU A 23 4.72 -9.78 36.97
N SER A 24 3.94 -8.69 36.96
CA SER A 24 3.02 -8.36 35.87
C SER A 24 3.74 -7.98 34.58
N ILE A 25 4.89 -7.29 34.69
CA ILE A 25 5.80 -7.02 33.58
C ILE A 25 6.39 -8.35 33.07
N LEU A 26 6.86 -9.23 33.96
CA LEU A 26 7.44 -10.52 33.59
C LEU A 26 6.40 -11.48 32.98
N TYR A 27 5.17 -11.50 33.49
CA TYR A 27 4.08 -12.38 33.03
C TYR A 27 3.39 -11.85 31.77
N GLY A 28 3.29 -10.53 31.61
CA GLY A 28 2.68 -9.87 30.44
C GLY A 28 3.63 -9.68 29.23
N CYS A 29 4.96 -9.80 29.41
CA CYS A 29 5.95 -9.47 28.37
C CYS A 29 6.55 -10.65 27.60
N GLY A 30 6.13 -11.90 27.86
CA GLY A 30 6.88 -13.09 27.43
C GLY A 30 7.06 -13.24 25.91
N ALA A 31 6.07 -12.85 25.10
CA ALA A 31 6.10 -13.06 23.65
C ALA A 31 6.54 -11.80 22.87
N GLY A 32 5.89 -10.65 23.12
CA GLY A 32 6.12 -9.44 22.34
C GLY A 32 7.46 -8.73 22.60
N ILE A 33 8.08 -8.92 23.78
CA ILE A 33 9.41 -8.33 24.06
C ILE A 33 10.53 -9.19 23.47
N LYS A 34 10.40 -10.52 23.50
CA LYS A 34 11.39 -11.42 22.89
C LYS A 34 11.52 -11.16 21.40
N ASP A 35 10.41 -11.03 20.68
CA ASP A 35 10.42 -10.75 19.24
C ASP A 35 11.01 -9.37 18.94
N ARG A 36 10.66 -8.33 19.71
CA ARG A 36 11.26 -7.00 19.57
C ARG A 36 12.76 -6.99 19.89
N PHE A 37 13.19 -7.76 20.88
CA PHE A 37 14.61 -7.87 21.27
C PHE A 37 15.41 -8.64 20.22
N ILE A 38 14.83 -9.71 19.66
CA ILE A 38 15.40 -10.43 18.52
C ILE A 38 15.53 -9.50 17.32
N GLU A 39 14.49 -8.72 17.01
CA GLU A 39 14.51 -7.75 15.91
C GLU A 39 15.57 -6.65 16.14
N MET A 40 15.69 -6.12 17.36
CA MET A 40 16.74 -5.16 17.71
C MET A 40 18.15 -5.76 17.58
N LYS A 41 18.33 -7.00 18.04
CA LYS A 41 19.59 -7.72 17.91
C LYS A 41 19.96 -7.92 16.45
N ASP A 42 19.02 -8.40 15.64
CA ASP A 42 19.23 -8.64 14.21
C ASP A 42 19.57 -7.34 13.47
N VAL A 43 18.90 -6.23 13.79
CA VAL A 43 19.19 -4.90 13.21
C VAL A 43 20.59 -4.43 13.56
N THR A 44 21.00 -4.59 14.83
CA THR A 44 22.33 -4.17 15.29
C THR A 44 23.41 -5.03 14.65
N LEU A 45 23.18 -6.34 14.59
CA LEU A 45 24.11 -7.32 14.03
C LEU A 45 24.26 -7.13 12.51
N GLU A 46 23.19 -6.84 11.80
CA GLU A 46 23.22 -6.53 10.36
C GLU A 46 24.01 -5.25 10.07
N ARG A 47 23.78 -4.17 10.85
CA ARG A 47 24.53 -2.92 10.71
C ARG A 47 26.02 -3.11 11.00
N VAL A 48 26.36 -3.85 12.06
CA VAL A 48 27.75 -4.19 12.39
C VAL A 48 28.38 -5.01 11.27
N LYS A 49 27.67 -5.99 10.71
CA LYS A 49 28.16 -6.75 9.55
C LYS A 49 28.43 -5.86 8.34
N VAL A 50 27.52 -4.94 8.01
CA VAL A 50 27.72 -3.99 6.91
C VAL A 50 28.98 -3.14 7.12
N PHE A 51 29.18 -2.64 8.34
CA PHE A 51 30.39 -1.87 8.68
C PHE A 51 31.68 -2.70 8.57
N LEU A 52 31.66 -3.93 9.10
CA LEU A 52 32.84 -4.81 9.11
C LEU A 52 33.25 -5.32 7.73
N VAL A 53 32.30 -5.43 6.78
CA VAL A 53 32.56 -5.88 5.40
C VAL A 53 33.46 -4.91 4.65
N ASP A 54 33.35 -3.61 4.95
CA ASP A 54 34.12 -2.57 4.29
C ASP A 54 35.50 -2.34 4.95
N LEU A 55 35.83 -3.06 6.04
CA LEU A 55 37.14 -2.98 6.70
C LEU A 55 38.19 -3.91 6.05
N PRO A 56 39.41 -3.44 5.77
CA PRO A 56 40.49 -4.29 5.32
C PRO A 56 40.81 -5.33 6.41
N LEU A 57 41.11 -6.57 6.00
CA LEU A 57 41.40 -7.77 6.85
C LEU A 57 40.19 -8.48 7.45
N VAL A 58 39.21 -7.76 8.02
CA VAL A 58 38.04 -8.38 8.67
C VAL A 58 36.94 -8.72 7.67
N GLY A 59 36.75 -7.88 6.64
CA GLY A 59 35.65 -8.00 5.69
C GLY A 59 35.62 -9.32 4.92
N ARG A 60 36.78 -9.97 4.70
CA ARG A 60 36.87 -11.28 4.02
C ARG A 60 36.13 -12.40 4.77
N TRP A 61 35.96 -12.25 6.08
CA TRP A 61 35.32 -13.24 6.95
C TRP A 61 33.85 -12.91 7.25
N VAL A 62 33.38 -11.72 6.87
CA VAL A 62 32.02 -11.27 7.15
C VAL A 62 31.15 -11.49 5.91
N LYS A 63 30.19 -12.43 6.03
CA LYS A 63 29.18 -12.66 4.99
C LYS A 63 27.91 -11.86 5.29
N LEU A 64 27.52 -11.01 4.34
CA LEU A 64 26.22 -10.34 4.35
C LEU A 64 25.11 -11.31 3.95
N HIS A 65 23.89 -10.99 4.36
CA HIS A 65 22.69 -11.63 3.83
C HIS A 65 22.63 -11.44 2.30
N PRO A 66 22.20 -12.44 1.52
CA PRO A 66 22.12 -12.31 0.06
C PRO A 66 21.23 -11.15 -0.35
N LYS A 67 21.68 -10.40 -1.36
CA LYS A 67 20.95 -9.27 -1.92
C LYS A 67 19.64 -9.74 -2.58
N PRO A 68 18.45 -9.28 -2.15
CA PRO A 68 17.17 -9.74 -2.67
C PRO A 68 16.81 -9.04 -3.99
N SER A 69 17.66 -9.16 -5.02
CA SER A 69 17.54 -8.44 -6.30
C SER A 69 16.25 -8.74 -7.07
N SER A 70 15.89 -10.01 -7.18
CA SER A 70 14.67 -10.43 -7.89
C SER A 70 13.40 -9.91 -7.23
N LEU A 71 13.36 -9.96 -5.89
CA LEU A 71 12.24 -9.44 -5.12
C LEU A 71 12.15 -7.91 -5.22
N TYR A 72 13.28 -7.22 -5.19
CA TYR A 72 13.32 -5.77 -5.38
C TYR A 72 12.76 -5.36 -6.76
N GLN A 73 13.19 -6.01 -7.84
CA GLN A 73 12.70 -5.75 -9.19
C GLN A 73 11.20 -6.01 -9.32
N ARG A 74 10.73 -7.16 -8.82
CA ARG A 74 9.30 -7.50 -8.84
C ARG A 74 8.45 -6.44 -8.14
N VAL A 75 8.86 -5.98 -6.96
CA VAL A 75 8.13 -4.94 -6.21
C VAL A 75 8.15 -3.61 -6.97
N ALA A 76 9.30 -3.25 -7.56
CA ALA A 76 9.41 -2.04 -8.38
C ALA A 76 8.46 -2.07 -9.58
N GLU A 77 8.43 -3.18 -10.32
CA GLU A 77 7.52 -3.41 -11.46
C GLU A 77 6.05 -3.37 -11.02
N SER A 78 5.72 -3.97 -9.88
CA SER A 78 4.35 -3.97 -9.34
C SER A 78 3.88 -2.55 -9.02
N ILE A 79 4.73 -1.74 -8.41
CA ILE A 79 4.42 -0.33 -8.08
C ILE A 79 4.30 0.50 -9.37
N GLN A 80 5.17 0.29 -10.35
CA GLN A 80 5.10 0.97 -11.64
C GLN A 80 3.80 0.63 -12.39
N THR A 81 3.38 -0.63 -12.33
CA THR A 81 2.12 -1.10 -12.92
C THR A 81 0.91 -0.46 -12.25
N LEU A 82 0.92 -0.35 -10.91
CA LEU A 82 -0.13 0.36 -10.18
C LEU A 82 -0.21 1.83 -10.59
N LYS A 83 0.94 2.48 -10.74
CA LYS A 83 1.02 3.88 -11.21
C LYS A 83 0.46 4.03 -12.62
N SER A 84 0.83 3.15 -13.56
CA SER A 84 0.33 3.21 -14.94
C SER A 84 -1.17 2.94 -15.06
N LYS A 85 -1.73 2.09 -14.19
CA LYS A 85 -3.18 1.86 -14.06
C LYS A 85 -3.93 3.02 -13.37
N GLY A 86 -3.23 4.06 -12.91
CA GLY A 86 -3.83 5.23 -12.28
C GLY A 86 -4.18 5.04 -10.80
N ALA A 87 -3.47 4.19 -10.05
CA ALA A 87 -3.67 4.03 -8.61
C ALA A 87 -3.60 5.36 -7.85
N GLU A 88 -2.76 6.30 -8.29
CA GLU A 88 -2.65 7.66 -7.73
C GLU A 88 -3.97 8.44 -7.79
N LYS A 89 -4.81 8.14 -8.78
CA LYS A 89 -6.09 8.82 -9.01
C LYS A 89 -7.23 8.11 -8.29
N TYR A 90 -7.31 6.79 -8.42
CA TYR A 90 -8.45 6.01 -7.94
C TYR A 90 -8.31 5.56 -6.48
N LEU A 91 -7.08 5.42 -5.98
CA LEU A 91 -6.76 4.98 -4.60
C LEU A 91 -5.61 5.82 -4.01
N PRO A 92 -5.75 7.16 -3.94
CA PRO A 92 -4.65 8.08 -3.64
C PRO A 92 -3.99 7.80 -2.28
N ASP A 93 -4.78 7.60 -1.23
CA ASP A 93 -4.26 7.41 0.13
C ASP A 93 -3.50 6.09 0.30
N GLU A 94 -4.02 5.02 -0.30
CA GLU A 94 -3.41 3.70 -0.23
C GLU A 94 -2.12 3.64 -1.05
N PHE A 95 -2.15 4.24 -2.26
CA PHE A 95 -0.96 4.33 -3.11
C PHE A 95 0.13 5.22 -2.49
N ALA A 96 -0.23 6.37 -1.90
CA ALA A 96 0.74 7.24 -1.22
C ALA A 96 1.41 6.55 -0.02
N LYS A 97 0.66 5.71 0.73
CA LYS A 97 1.24 4.88 1.80
C LYS A 97 2.21 3.84 1.23
N LEU A 98 1.83 3.15 0.16
CA LEU A 98 2.68 2.17 -0.52
C LEU A 98 3.99 2.81 -1.03
N GLU A 99 3.90 3.99 -1.65
CA GLU A 99 5.06 4.72 -2.18
C GLU A 99 6.01 5.19 -1.06
N LYS A 100 5.47 5.68 0.05
CA LYS A 100 6.27 6.02 1.25
C LYS A 100 7.03 4.80 1.77
N GLU A 101 6.35 3.67 1.92
CA GLU A 101 6.99 2.42 2.37
C GLU A 101 8.02 1.90 1.37
N TRP A 102 7.76 2.06 0.07
CA TRP A 102 8.69 1.71 -0.99
C TRP A 102 9.97 2.55 -0.93
N ASN A 103 9.87 3.87 -0.72
CA ASN A 103 11.04 4.73 -0.56
C ASN A 103 11.88 4.36 0.68
N ILE A 104 11.22 3.96 1.78
CA ILE A 104 11.92 3.42 2.96
C ILE A 104 12.64 2.10 2.61
N ALA A 105 12.01 1.21 1.85
CA ALA A 105 12.62 -0.04 1.43
C ALA A 105 13.83 0.19 0.50
N LYS A 106 13.76 1.14 -0.45
CA LYS A 106 14.89 1.54 -1.30
C LYS A 106 16.08 2.01 -0.47
N LYS A 107 15.82 2.85 0.54
CA LYS A 107 16.88 3.36 1.44
C LYS A 107 17.59 2.21 2.16
N ILE A 108 16.81 1.31 2.79
CA ILE A 108 17.35 0.15 3.50
C ILE A 108 18.14 -0.77 2.56
N TYR A 109 17.64 -0.98 1.34
CA TYR A 109 18.34 -1.76 0.32
C TYR A 109 19.67 -1.12 -0.11
N SER A 110 19.70 0.21 -0.26
CA SER A 110 20.92 0.96 -0.60
C SER A 110 21.97 0.94 0.52
N GLU A 111 21.53 0.86 1.78
CA GLU A 111 22.37 0.72 2.97
C GLU A 111 22.95 -0.71 3.15
N LYS A 112 22.77 -1.61 2.16
CA LYS A 112 23.18 -3.03 2.20
C LYS A 112 22.54 -3.83 3.35
N LEU A 113 21.47 -3.32 3.97
CA LEU A 113 20.69 -4.01 5.03
C LEU A 113 19.71 -5.02 4.40
N TYR A 114 20.26 -6.04 3.75
CA TYR A 114 19.51 -6.93 2.86
C TYR A 114 18.48 -7.83 3.54
N LEU A 115 18.70 -8.29 4.77
CA LEU A 115 17.71 -9.06 5.53
C LEU A 115 16.49 -8.19 5.85
N ARG A 116 16.73 -6.96 6.32
CA ARG A 116 15.66 -6.00 6.59
C ARG A 116 14.95 -5.57 5.31
N ALA A 117 15.71 -5.36 4.23
CA ALA A 117 15.14 -5.06 2.91
C ALA A 117 14.23 -6.20 2.46
N GLU A 118 14.67 -7.45 2.54
CA GLU A 118 13.85 -8.62 2.16
C GLU A 118 12.53 -8.69 2.93
N LYS A 119 12.56 -8.52 4.26
CA LYS A 119 11.34 -8.50 5.09
C LYS A 119 10.37 -7.41 4.64
N LYS A 120 10.86 -6.18 4.42
CA LYS A 120 10.02 -5.07 3.94
C LYS A 120 9.51 -5.28 2.52
N LEU A 121 10.35 -5.79 1.61
CA LEU A 121 9.98 -6.06 0.23
C LEU A 121 8.89 -7.15 0.14
N LYS A 122 8.94 -8.20 0.98
CA LYS A 122 7.87 -9.21 1.04
C LYS A 122 6.53 -8.60 1.48
N ALA A 123 6.56 -7.73 2.50
CA ALA A 123 5.37 -7.03 2.94
C ALA A 123 4.81 -6.08 1.86
N LEU A 124 5.70 -5.38 1.14
CA LEU A 124 5.33 -4.51 0.02
C LEU A 124 4.77 -5.30 -1.16
N ASP A 125 5.33 -6.46 -1.52
CA ASP A 125 4.81 -7.33 -2.59
C ASP A 125 3.36 -7.74 -2.30
N LYS A 126 3.08 -8.14 -1.05
CA LYS A 126 1.72 -8.47 -0.61
C LYS A 126 0.78 -7.27 -0.71
N LYS A 127 1.18 -6.10 -0.18
CA LYS A 127 0.39 -4.87 -0.24
C LYS A 127 0.14 -4.40 -1.68
N ALA A 128 1.13 -4.52 -2.56
CA ALA A 128 1.00 -4.14 -3.96
C ALA A 128 -0.02 -5.03 -4.69
N LYS A 129 -0.03 -6.34 -4.41
CA LYS A 129 -1.04 -7.27 -4.94
C LYS A 129 -2.44 -6.94 -4.45
N GLU A 130 -2.61 -6.76 -3.15
CA GLU A 130 -3.89 -6.37 -2.55
C GLU A 130 -4.41 -5.05 -3.13
N LEU A 131 -3.51 -4.07 -3.32
CA LEU A 131 -3.87 -2.78 -3.92
C LEU A 131 -4.26 -2.94 -5.40
N ASN A 132 -3.58 -3.80 -6.15
CA ASN A 132 -3.91 -4.05 -7.55
C ASN A 132 -5.28 -4.70 -7.70
N GLU A 133 -5.62 -5.67 -6.85
CA GLU A 133 -6.95 -6.30 -6.84
C GLU A 133 -8.05 -5.28 -6.53
N ARG A 134 -7.82 -4.36 -5.58
CA ARG A 134 -8.76 -3.27 -5.29
C ARG A 134 -8.91 -2.32 -6.46
N LEU A 135 -7.80 -1.94 -7.09
CA LEU A 135 -7.82 -1.06 -8.26
C LEU A 135 -8.59 -1.70 -9.42
N GLU A 136 -8.38 -2.98 -9.69
CA GLU A 136 -9.12 -3.71 -10.73
C GLU A 136 -10.63 -3.79 -10.44
N LYS A 137 -11.01 -3.96 -9.17
CA LYS A 137 -12.42 -3.88 -8.76
C LYS A 137 -13.00 -2.49 -8.99
N THR A 138 -12.28 -1.43 -8.62
CA THR A 138 -12.74 -0.05 -8.86
C THR A 138 -12.88 0.25 -10.34
N LEU A 139 -11.88 -0.10 -11.15
CA LEU A 139 -11.90 0.13 -12.60
C LEU A 139 -12.99 -0.68 -13.30
N SER A 140 -13.23 -1.93 -12.88
CA SER A 140 -14.29 -2.76 -13.45
C SER A 140 -15.68 -2.23 -13.10
N ALA A 141 -15.89 -1.74 -11.87
CA ALA A 141 -17.13 -1.07 -11.47
C ALA A 141 -17.38 0.22 -12.28
N LEU A 142 -16.35 1.05 -12.48
CA LEU A 142 -16.44 2.25 -13.31
C LEU A 142 -16.78 1.91 -14.75
N ARG A 143 -16.11 0.90 -15.34
CA ARG A 143 -16.40 0.44 -16.69
C ARG A 143 -17.82 -0.07 -16.83
N TYR A 144 -18.29 -0.87 -15.87
CA TYR A 144 -19.65 -1.39 -15.87
C TYR A 144 -20.68 -0.25 -15.81
N SER A 145 -20.48 0.72 -14.91
CA SER A 145 -21.35 1.90 -14.81
C SER A 145 -21.36 2.71 -16.10
N ALA A 146 -20.19 2.95 -16.70
CA ALA A 146 -20.08 3.69 -17.96
C ALA A 146 -20.80 2.98 -19.12
N ILE A 147 -20.67 1.65 -19.23
CA ILE A 147 -21.36 0.85 -20.25
C ILE A 147 -22.89 0.94 -20.09
N GLN A 148 -23.40 0.89 -18.85
CA GLN A 148 -24.84 1.01 -18.62
C GLN A 148 -25.36 2.38 -19.06
N LYS A 149 -24.71 3.46 -18.64
CA LYS A 149 -25.04 4.83 -19.06
C LYS A 149 -24.93 5.02 -20.58
N TYR A 150 -23.92 4.41 -21.21
CA TYR A 150 -23.77 4.42 -22.66
C TYR A 150 -24.98 3.77 -23.35
N LYS A 151 -25.42 2.59 -22.91
CA LYS A 151 -26.57 1.89 -23.49
C LYS A 151 -27.88 2.67 -23.34
N GLU A 152 -28.10 3.30 -22.20
CA GLU A 152 -29.25 4.17 -21.98
C GLU A 152 -29.24 5.35 -22.98
N ARG A 153 -28.08 6.00 -23.14
CA ARG A 153 -27.93 7.13 -24.06
C ARG A 153 -28.03 6.71 -25.52
N GLU A 154 -27.48 5.55 -25.87
CA GLU A 154 -27.59 4.94 -27.19
C GLU A 154 -29.05 4.68 -27.56
N ALA A 155 -29.83 4.05 -26.66
CA ALA A 155 -31.25 3.81 -26.89
C ALA A 155 -32.05 5.11 -27.05
N GLU A 156 -31.80 6.13 -26.22
CA GLU A 156 -32.45 7.44 -26.32
C GLU A 156 -32.18 8.11 -27.67
N LEU A 157 -30.91 8.14 -28.10
CA LEU A 157 -30.52 8.79 -29.35
C LEU A 157 -30.97 7.99 -30.58
N HIS A 158 -30.93 6.67 -30.54
CA HIS A 158 -31.44 5.83 -31.63
C HIS A 158 -32.94 5.99 -31.86
N ALA A 159 -33.73 6.22 -30.81
CA ALA A 159 -35.16 6.51 -30.95
C ALA A 159 -35.42 7.81 -31.73
N ARG A 160 -34.52 8.82 -31.59
CA ARG A 160 -34.62 10.12 -32.27
C ARG A 160 -34.04 10.11 -33.70
N LEU A 161 -33.22 9.12 -34.06
CA LEU A 161 -32.59 9.04 -35.39
C LEU A 161 -33.59 9.05 -36.54
N LYS A 162 -34.78 8.46 -36.36
CA LYS A 162 -35.79 8.38 -37.43
C LYS A 162 -36.41 9.74 -37.80
N SER A 163 -36.30 10.73 -36.92
CA SER A 163 -36.85 12.08 -37.11
C SER A 163 -35.79 13.13 -37.44
N LEU A 164 -34.52 12.75 -37.55
CA LEU A 164 -33.41 13.67 -37.80
C LEU A 164 -33.07 13.76 -39.28
N SER A 165 -32.48 14.90 -39.68
CA SER A 165 -31.83 15.05 -40.97
C SER A 165 -30.64 14.08 -41.09
N GLU A 166 -30.23 13.76 -42.31
CA GLU A 166 -29.10 12.85 -42.54
C GLU A 166 -27.81 13.34 -41.88
N ASP A 167 -27.55 14.65 -41.93
CA ASP A 167 -26.42 15.30 -41.28
C ASP A 167 -26.46 15.18 -39.75
N ASP A 168 -27.62 15.42 -39.13
CA ASP A 168 -27.75 15.32 -37.67
C ASP A 168 -27.71 13.87 -37.20
N ALA A 169 -28.25 12.94 -38.00
CA ALA A 169 -28.12 11.51 -37.75
C ALA A 169 -26.64 11.06 -37.77
N LEU A 170 -25.82 11.61 -38.67
CA LEU A 170 -24.39 11.34 -38.71
C LEU A 170 -23.67 11.86 -37.46
N LYS A 171 -23.96 13.09 -37.01
CA LYS A 171 -23.39 13.66 -35.78
C LYS A 171 -23.67 12.80 -34.56
N VAL A 172 -24.90 12.28 -34.44
CA VAL A 172 -25.29 11.36 -33.36
C VAL A 172 -24.46 10.08 -33.38
N LYS A 173 -24.26 9.46 -34.56
CA LYS A 173 -23.43 8.24 -34.68
C LYS A 173 -21.97 8.50 -34.28
N VAL A 174 -21.40 9.62 -34.74
CA VAL A 174 -20.02 10.01 -34.39
C VAL A 174 -19.89 10.25 -32.88
N TYR A 175 -20.89 10.90 -32.27
CA TYR A 175 -20.92 11.12 -30.83
C TYR A 175 -20.97 9.81 -30.03
N LEU A 176 -21.85 8.87 -30.41
CA LEU A 176 -21.92 7.55 -29.77
C LEU A 176 -20.59 6.79 -29.93
N PHE A 177 -19.99 6.81 -31.12
CA PHE A 177 -18.67 6.21 -31.34
C PHE A 177 -17.59 6.83 -30.43
N TYR A 178 -17.61 8.15 -30.27
CA TYR A 178 -16.68 8.85 -29.38
C TYR A 178 -16.87 8.44 -27.91
N LEU A 179 -18.11 8.39 -27.42
CA LEU A 179 -18.41 7.92 -26.06
C LEU A 179 -17.91 6.49 -25.82
N ASN A 180 -18.15 5.57 -26.75
CA ASN A 180 -17.66 4.20 -26.63
C ASN A 180 -16.12 4.14 -26.58
N THR A 181 -15.46 4.94 -27.43
CA THR A 181 -14.00 5.06 -27.45
C THR A 181 -13.44 5.52 -26.10
N LEU A 182 -14.12 6.46 -25.41
CA LEU A 182 -13.70 6.91 -24.07
C LEU A 182 -13.78 5.78 -23.03
N ILE A 183 -14.80 4.92 -23.10
CA ILE A 183 -14.94 3.76 -22.21
C ILE A 183 -13.83 2.74 -22.49
N GLU A 184 -13.57 2.43 -23.76
CA GLU A 184 -12.52 1.48 -24.16
C GLU A 184 -11.13 1.94 -23.73
N GLN A 185 -10.86 3.24 -23.79
CA GLN A 185 -9.62 3.85 -23.31
C GLN A 185 -9.55 3.99 -21.78
N GLY A 186 -10.60 3.64 -21.04
CA GLY A 186 -10.66 3.80 -19.58
C GLY A 186 -10.73 5.26 -19.12
N ARG A 187 -11.11 6.20 -20.01
CA ARG A 187 -11.22 7.64 -19.74
C ARG A 187 -12.58 7.98 -19.15
N PHE A 188 -12.91 7.36 -18.02
CA PHE A 188 -14.26 7.43 -17.43
C PHE A 188 -14.71 8.83 -17.01
N GLU A 189 -13.81 9.68 -16.52
CA GLU A 189 -14.16 11.07 -16.18
C GLU A 189 -14.52 11.91 -17.40
N GLU A 190 -13.84 11.69 -18.52
CA GLU A 190 -14.16 12.38 -19.76
C GLU A 190 -15.46 11.87 -20.32
N PHE A 191 -15.69 10.55 -20.26
CA PHE A 191 -16.98 9.97 -20.59
C PHE A 191 -18.13 10.64 -19.80
N GLU A 192 -18.01 10.79 -18.48
CA GLU A 192 -19.04 11.45 -17.67
C GLU A 192 -19.23 12.93 -18.02
N LYS A 193 -18.13 13.65 -18.28
CA LYS A 193 -18.20 15.07 -18.71
C LYS A 193 -18.88 15.22 -20.06
N GLU A 194 -18.56 14.37 -21.02
CA GLU A 194 -19.17 14.40 -22.35
C GLU A 194 -20.64 13.99 -22.29
N LEU A 195 -20.98 12.96 -21.50
CA LEU A 195 -22.36 12.55 -21.29
C LEU A 195 -23.23 13.68 -20.71
N ALA A 196 -22.67 14.48 -19.78
CA ALA A 196 -23.36 15.60 -19.15
C ALA A 196 -23.56 16.82 -20.07
N LYS A 197 -22.75 16.98 -21.12
CA LYS A 197 -22.82 18.15 -22.01
C LYS A 197 -24.05 18.18 -22.90
N ALA A 198 -24.81 17.08 -23.01
CA ALA A 198 -25.98 16.92 -23.89
C ALA A 198 -25.73 17.54 -25.28
N PRO A 199 -25.13 16.80 -26.24
CA PRO A 199 -24.52 17.47 -27.40
C PRO A 199 -25.50 17.98 -28.45
N PHE A 200 -26.81 17.86 -28.21
CA PHE A 200 -27.90 18.22 -29.12
C PHE A 200 -29.17 18.49 -28.32
#